data_AF-A0A831LCR0-F1
#
_entry.id   AF-A0A831LCR0-F1
#
_cell.length_a   1.000
_cell.length_b   1.000
_cell.length_c   1.000
_cell.angle_alpha   90.00
_cell.angle_beta   90.00
_cell.angle_gamma   90.00
#
_symmetry.space_group_name_H-M   'P 1'
#
loop_
_entity.id
_entity.type
_entity.pdbx_description
1 polymer ?
#
loop_
_entity_poly.entity_id
_entity_poly.type
_entity_poly.pdbx_seq_one_letter_code
_entity_poly.pdbx_strand_id
1 'polypeptide(L)'
;MHEAEMYRKEEDGSVTCALCSHRCHIKEGRRGICGVRENRRGTLYALTYGKISAEAIDPIEKKPLFHYLPGTTTYSLGGIGCNFRCRHCQNWEISQSDDFSHLAFLKVEDAVARALASGCRSIAWTYNEPTIWHEYTREMAARARAKGLGTVYVTNGYITPEALAEMTPHLEAYRVDIKAFTDDFYRTVCGAHLDPVLASTKQAYEAGMHVETVTLVIPGMNDDPEDIRDLCRWVVRELGPEVPMHFTAFHPDYHMRDTPATPVAVLERCHAIAREEGVQYPYLGNVFSHPAQHTHCHACGALLIERDAFHSRTVGLENGRCTACGETIPGMAGKRG
;
A
#
# COMPACT_ATOMS: atom_id res chain seq x y z
N MET A 1 9.00 -18.67 18.26
CA MET A 1 8.81 -19.07 16.85
C MET A 1 7.32 -19.20 16.63
N HIS A 2 6.80 -18.65 15.54
CA HIS A 2 5.38 -18.69 15.20
C HIS A 2 5.24 -19.54 13.94
N GLU A 3 4.40 -20.58 13.96
CA GLU A 3 4.11 -21.35 12.75
C GLU A 3 3.37 -20.43 11.76
N ALA A 4 3.84 -20.40 10.52
CA ALA A 4 3.19 -19.61 9.49
C ALA A 4 1.88 -20.28 9.08
N GLU A 5 0.95 -19.48 8.59
CA GLU A 5 -0.29 -19.92 7.99
C GLU A 5 -0.16 -19.89 6.47
N MET A 6 -1.18 -20.39 5.77
CA MET A 6 -1.25 -20.38 4.31
C MET A 6 -0.11 -21.15 3.65
N TYR A 7 0.05 -22.44 4.00
CA TYR A 7 0.99 -23.33 3.34
C TYR A 7 0.49 -24.78 3.31
N ARG A 8 0.99 -25.56 2.36
CA ARG A 8 0.79 -27.01 2.27
C ARG A 8 2.09 -27.73 2.54
N LYS A 9 2.03 -28.81 3.32
CA LYS A 9 3.15 -29.75 3.52
C LYS A 9 3.22 -30.72 2.35
N GLU A 10 4.42 -30.96 1.84
CA GLU A 10 4.68 -31.91 0.76
C GLU A 10 5.31 -33.20 1.34
N GLU A 11 5.23 -34.30 0.59
CA GLU A 11 5.69 -35.62 1.05
C GLU A 11 7.21 -35.69 1.30
N ASP A 12 8.00 -34.87 0.61
CA ASP A 12 9.46 -34.82 0.72
C ASP A 12 9.97 -33.91 1.85
N GLY A 13 9.07 -33.40 2.70
CA GLY A 13 9.39 -32.46 3.79
C GLY A 13 9.57 -31.02 3.33
N SER A 14 9.40 -30.73 2.03
CA SER A 14 9.24 -29.36 1.55
C SER A 14 7.84 -28.81 1.87
N VAL A 15 7.66 -27.51 1.64
CA VAL A 15 6.37 -26.83 1.80
C VAL A 15 6.07 -25.92 0.63
N THR A 16 4.81 -25.84 0.21
CA THR A 16 4.35 -24.85 -0.76
C THR A 16 3.65 -23.72 -0.01
N CYS A 17 4.29 -22.54 0.03
CA CYS A 17 3.70 -21.33 0.61
C CYS A 17 2.63 -20.77 -0.33
N ALA A 18 1.46 -20.45 0.20
CA ALA A 18 0.31 -19.95 -0.53
C ALA A 18 -0.08 -18.51 -0.14
N LEU A 19 0.80 -17.77 0.54
CA LEU A 19 0.49 -16.42 1.03
C LEU A 19 0.52 -15.34 -0.06
N CYS A 20 1.53 -15.38 -0.92
CA CYS A 20 1.76 -14.40 -1.97
C CYS A 20 1.89 -15.10 -3.32
N SER A 21 1.69 -14.34 -4.40
CA SER A 21 1.53 -14.91 -5.75
C SER A 21 2.79 -15.55 -6.34
N HIS A 22 3.93 -15.47 -5.64
CA HIS A 22 5.10 -16.31 -5.93
C HIS A 22 4.87 -17.80 -5.69
N ARG A 23 3.92 -18.15 -4.83
CA ARG A 23 3.61 -19.54 -4.44
C ARG A 23 4.86 -20.41 -4.19
N CYS A 24 5.80 -19.88 -3.41
CA CYS A 24 7.14 -20.46 -3.24
C CYS A 24 7.09 -21.93 -2.78
N HIS A 25 7.81 -22.78 -3.48
CA HIS A 25 8.14 -24.13 -3.02
C HIS A 25 9.46 -24.12 -2.22
N ILE A 26 9.38 -24.38 -0.92
CA ILE A 26 10.46 -24.14 0.05
C ILE A 26 10.95 -25.47 0.62
N LYS A 27 12.15 -25.86 0.21
CA LYS A 27 12.84 -27.06 0.72
C LYS A 27 13.20 -26.92 2.20
N GLU A 28 13.43 -28.05 2.86
CA GLU A 28 13.90 -28.10 4.25
C GLU A 28 15.11 -27.18 4.50
N GLY A 29 15.06 -26.40 5.57
CA GLY A 29 16.13 -25.47 5.96
C GLY A 29 16.26 -24.25 5.05
N ARG A 30 15.35 -24.05 4.09
CA ARG A 30 15.34 -22.90 3.18
C ARG A 30 14.26 -21.90 3.54
N ARG A 31 14.40 -20.71 2.97
CA ARG A 31 13.44 -19.60 3.08
C ARG A 31 12.75 -19.34 1.75
N GLY A 32 11.52 -18.83 1.82
CA GLY A 32 10.84 -18.26 0.66
C GLY A 32 11.53 -16.99 0.18
N ILE A 33 11.15 -16.50 -1.01
CA ILE A 33 11.76 -15.31 -1.62
C ILE A 33 11.69 -14.07 -0.71
N CYS A 34 10.69 -13.97 0.16
CA CYS A 34 10.58 -12.86 1.10
C CYS A 34 11.66 -12.81 2.19
N GLY A 35 12.44 -13.89 2.36
CA GLY A 35 13.49 -13.97 3.37
C GLY A 35 12.99 -14.20 4.81
N VAL A 36 11.67 -14.20 5.05
CA VAL A 36 11.09 -14.22 6.41
C VAL A 36 10.18 -15.41 6.71
N ARG A 37 10.01 -16.32 5.74
CA ARG A 37 9.27 -17.58 5.92
C ARG A 37 10.22 -18.74 5.68
N GLU A 38 10.46 -19.56 6.71
CA GLU A 38 11.48 -20.61 6.72
C GLU A 38 10.86 -21.98 6.99
N ASN A 39 11.19 -22.97 6.16
CA ASN A 39 10.76 -24.34 6.39
C ASN A 39 11.74 -25.04 7.35
N ARG A 40 11.20 -25.55 8.47
CA ARG A 40 11.94 -26.40 9.42
C ARG A 40 11.14 -27.67 9.68
N ARG A 41 11.70 -28.79 9.26
CA ARG A 41 11.19 -30.16 9.33
C ARG A 41 9.76 -30.29 8.78
N GLY A 42 9.51 -29.68 7.62
CA GLY A 42 8.19 -29.68 6.97
C GLY A 42 7.15 -28.74 7.61
N THR A 43 7.57 -27.85 8.52
CA THR A 43 6.71 -26.82 9.10
C THR A 43 7.24 -25.44 8.69
N LEU A 44 6.40 -24.62 8.07
CA LEU A 44 6.76 -23.26 7.71
C LEU A 44 6.65 -22.34 8.92
N TYR A 45 7.66 -21.53 9.21
CA TYR A 45 7.69 -20.59 10.32
C TYR A 45 7.76 -19.15 9.83
N ALA A 46 6.94 -18.28 10.43
CA ALA A 46 7.01 -16.84 10.27
C ALA A 46 8.09 -16.27 11.20
N LEU A 47 9.27 -15.95 10.64
CA LEU A 47 10.44 -15.54 11.41
C LEU A 47 10.29 -14.14 12.05
N THR A 48 9.38 -13.33 11.50
CA THR A 48 9.16 -11.93 11.87
C THR A 48 7.89 -11.68 12.66
N TYR A 49 7.15 -12.71 13.09
CA TYR A 49 5.95 -12.50 13.91
C TYR A 49 6.28 -11.62 15.14
N GLY A 50 5.62 -10.47 15.24
CA GLY A 50 5.84 -9.46 16.28
C GLY A 50 7.21 -8.79 16.28
N LYS A 51 8.02 -8.92 15.23
CA LYS A 51 9.33 -8.27 15.11
C LYS A 51 9.24 -7.06 14.19
N ILE A 52 9.57 -5.89 14.71
CA ILE A 52 9.47 -4.61 13.99
C ILE A 52 10.86 -4.06 13.70
N SER A 53 11.01 -3.44 12.53
CA SER A 53 12.20 -2.65 12.14
C SER A 53 11.96 -1.16 12.33
N ALA A 54 10.71 -0.71 12.23
CA ALA A 54 10.32 0.69 12.30
C ALA A 54 8.95 0.86 12.97
N GLU A 55 8.85 1.93 13.77
CA GLU A 55 7.64 2.38 14.46
C GLU A 55 7.59 3.90 14.35
N ALA A 56 6.47 4.47 13.87
CA ALA A 56 6.28 5.91 13.79
C ALA A 56 4.81 6.31 13.91
N ILE A 57 4.57 7.57 14.30
CA ILE A 57 3.28 8.22 14.13
C ILE A 57 3.40 9.09 12.88
N ASP A 58 2.68 8.73 11.82
CA ASP A 58 2.71 9.45 10.56
C ASP A 58 1.33 10.09 10.27
N PRO A 59 1.27 11.21 9.54
CA PRO A 59 0.02 11.67 8.94
C PRO A 59 -0.46 10.66 7.88
N ILE A 60 -1.78 10.51 7.73
CA ILE A 60 -2.36 9.56 6.77
C ILE A 60 -2.01 9.93 5.32
N GLU A 61 -1.77 11.21 5.04
CA GLU A 61 -1.31 11.75 3.76
C GLU A 61 0.06 11.20 3.35
N LYS A 62 0.91 10.80 4.30
CA LYS A 62 2.20 10.16 4.00
C LYS A 62 2.05 8.71 3.51
N LYS A 63 0.89 8.08 3.74
CA LYS A 63 0.56 6.73 3.20
C LYS A 63 -0.03 6.76 1.79
N PRO A 64 0.03 7.93 1.13
CA PRO A 64 -1.01 8.51 0.27
C PRO A 64 -2.39 7.85 0.37
N LEU A 65 -3.10 8.18 1.44
CA LEU A 65 -4.52 7.91 1.61
C LEU A 65 -5.23 9.24 1.78
N PHE A 66 -5.52 9.91 0.65
CA PHE A 66 -6.05 11.26 0.65
C PHE A 66 -7.55 11.31 0.95
N HIS A 67 -8.26 10.21 0.67
CA HIS A 67 -9.69 10.06 0.86
C HIS A 67 -10.05 9.13 2.02
N TYR A 68 -9.09 8.70 2.83
CA TYR A 68 -9.34 7.89 4.03
C TYR A 68 -8.81 8.60 5.26
N LEU A 69 -9.73 9.02 6.14
CA LEU A 69 -9.41 9.73 7.39
C LEU A 69 -8.48 10.95 7.21
N PRO A 70 -8.71 11.86 6.22
CA PRO A 70 -7.81 12.97 5.94
C PRO A 70 -7.58 13.87 7.17
N GLY A 71 -6.36 14.35 7.33
CA GLY A 71 -5.93 15.22 8.43
C GLY A 71 -5.69 14.49 9.75
N THR A 72 -5.79 13.16 9.76
CA THR A 72 -5.55 12.34 10.96
C THR A 72 -4.17 11.67 10.91
N THR A 73 -3.74 11.14 12.05
CA THR A 73 -2.52 10.34 12.16
C THR A 73 -2.79 8.84 12.18
N THR A 74 -1.80 8.08 11.72
CA THR A 74 -1.78 6.63 11.70
C THR A 74 -0.52 6.09 12.38
N TYR A 75 -0.72 5.07 13.21
CA TYR A 75 0.36 4.36 13.87
C TYR A 75 0.99 3.39 12.87
N SER A 76 2.20 3.72 12.42
CA SER A 76 2.88 3.09 11.30
C SER A 76 3.91 2.08 11.78
N LEU A 77 3.78 0.84 11.30
CA LEU A 77 4.69 -0.25 11.61
C LEU A 77 5.26 -0.87 10.33
N GLY A 78 6.54 -1.25 10.38
CA GLY A 78 7.18 -2.05 9.34
C GLY A 78 8.06 -3.15 9.93
N GLY A 79 8.24 -4.18 9.12
CA GLY A 79 9.10 -5.32 9.44
C GLY A 79 10.35 -5.35 8.57
N ILE A 80 10.90 -6.55 8.41
CA ILE A 80 11.99 -6.84 7.47
C ILE A 80 11.48 -7.79 6.38
N GLY A 81 12.18 -7.80 5.24
CA GLY A 81 11.84 -8.62 4.08
C GLY A 81 10.78 -8.00 3.18
N CYS A 82 10.68 -8.52 1.96
CA CYS A 82 9.69 -8.15 0.97
C CYS A 82 9.59 -9.25 -0.08
N ASN A 83 8.39 -9.51 -0.59
CA ASN A 83 8.17 -10.46 -1.68
C ASN A 83 8.53 -9.87 -3.07
N PHE A 84 8.90 -8.59 -3.16
CA PHE A 84 9.45 -7.96 -4.37
C PHE A 84 10.97 -7.72 -4.26
N ARG A 85 11.59 -7.48 -5.42
CA ARG A 85 13.01 -7.13 -5.63
C ARG A 85 13.17 -5.82 -6.41
N CYS A 86 12.30 -4.84 -6.11
CA CYS A 86 12.30 -3.52 -6.77
C CYS A 86 13.69 -2.89 -6.82
N ARG A 87 14.21 -2.66 -8.03
CA ARG A 87 15.52 -1.99 -8.23
C ARG A 87 15.57 -0.54 -7.72
N HIS A 88 14.40 0.11 -7.58
CA HIS A 88 14.21 1.47 -7.07
C HIS A 88 13.78 1.51 -5.59
N CYS A 89 13.87 0.42 -4.83
CA CYS A 89 13.31 0.39 -3.48
C CYS A 89 13.99 1.41 -2.55
N GLN A 90 13.22 2.38 -2.04
CA GLN A 90 13.72 3.39 -1.10
C GLN A 90 14.03 2.77 0.28
N ASN A 91 13.29 1.74 0.65
CA ASN A 91 13.45 1.00 1.90
C ASN A 91 14.20 -0.34 1.66
N TRP A 92 15.20 -0.33 0.76
CA TRP A 92 15.94 -1.54 0.41
C TRP A 92 16.67 -2.15 1.62
N GLU A 93 17.14 -1.32 2.55
CA GLU A 93 17.84 -1.76 3.77
C GLU A 93 17.00 -2.67 4.66
N ILE A 94 15.68 -2.45 4.72
CA ILE A 94 14.76 -3.34 5.47
C ILE A 94 14.11 -4.39 4.58
N SER A 95 13.80 -4.07 3.32
CA SER A 95 13.06 -5.00 2.45
C SER A 95 13.93 -6.13 1.88
N GLN A 96 15.25 -5.90 1.77
CA GLN A 96 16.21 -6.84 1.20
C GLN A 96 17.18 -7.42 2.23
N SER A 97 17.06 -7.05 3.51
CA SER A 97 17.96 -7.52 4.55
C SER A 97 17.60 -8.92 5.06
N ASP A 98 18.64 -9.67 5.38
CA ASP A 98 18.62 -10.97 6.04
C ASP A 98 19.10 -10.92 7.50
N ASP A 99 19.42 -9.71 8.01
CA ASP A 99 19.83 -9.47 9.38
C ASP A 99 18.62 -9.17 10.29
N PHE A 100 18.37 -10.06 11.25
CA PHE A 100 17.27 -9.93 12.22
C PHE A 100 17.73 -9.35 13.56
N SER A 101 19.02 -9.04 13.73
CA SER A 101 19.61 -8.74 15.03
C SER A 101 19.13 -7.42 15.65
N HIS A 102 18.72 -6.47 14.81
CA HIS A 102 18.27 -5.13 15.22
C HIS A 102 16.75 -5.03 15.44
N LEU A 103 15.99 -6.10 15.21
CA LEU A 103 14.52 -6.05 15.31
C LEU A 103 14.04 -6.08 16.76
N ALA A 104 13.10 -5.19 17.09
CA ALA A 104 12.44 -5.16 18.39
C ALA A 104 11.20 -6.06 18.39
N PHE A 105 10.95 -6.78 19.49
CA PHE A 105 9.69 -7.50 19.66
C PHE A 105 8.61 -6.57 20.23
N LEU A 106 7.47 -6.51 19.56
CA LEU A 106 6.30 -5.75 19.97
C LEU A 106 5.10 -6.68 20.07
N LYS A 107 4.55 -6.84 21.27
CA LYS A 107 3.30 -7.58 21.47
C LYS A 107 2.15 -6.84 20.81
N VAL A 108 1.19 -7.59 20.31
CA VAL A 108 0.01 -7.02 19.65
C VAL A 108 -0.76 -6.08 20.59
N GLU A 109 -0.95 -6.47 21.85
CA GLU A 109 -1.66 -5.66 22.85
C GLU A 109 -0.96 -4.33 23.10
N ASP A 110 0.37 -4.36 23.19
CA ASP A 110 1.19 -3.18 23.40
C ASP A 110 1.14 -2.25 22.18
N ALA A 111 1.20 -2.81 20.97
CA ALA A 111 1.08 -2.05 19.73
C ALA A 111 -0.25 -1.30 19.62
N VAL A 112 -1.36 -2.00 19.92
CA VAL A 112 -2.71 -1.40 19.91
C VAL A 112 -2.85 -0.36 21.02
N ALA A 113 -2.30 -0.62 22.22
CA ALA A 113 -2.33 0.34 23.32
C ALA A 113 -1.55 1.61 22.98
N ARG A 114 -0.37 1.49 22.35
CA ARG A 114 0.43 2.63 21.87
C ARG A 114 -0.32 3.43 20.82
N ALA A 115 -0.92 2.77 19.82
CA ALA A 115 -1.71 3.46 18.78
C ALA A 115 -2.84 4.32 19.37
N LEU A 116 -3.56 3.79 20.36
CA LEU A 116 -4.60 4.53 21.09
C LEU A 116 -4.03 5.68 21.92
N ALA A 117 -2.96 5.42 22.68
CA ALA A 117 -2.31 6.42 23.53
C ALA A 117 -1.74 7.59 22.72
N SER A 118 -1.33 7.33 21.48
CA SER A 118 -0.85 8.33 20.53
C SER A 118 -1.97 9.12 19.83
N GLY A 119 -3.24 8.85 20.13
CA GLY A 119 -4.38 9.53 19.49
C GLY A 119 -4.54 9.22 18.00
N CYS A 120 -3.88 8.18 17.49
CA CYS A 120 -4.00 7.80 16.09
C CYS A 120 -5.41 7.32 15.78
N ARG A 121 -5.89 7.61 14.57
CA ARG A 121 -7.21 7.14 14.10
C ARG A 121 -7.13 5.79 13.39
N SER A 122 -5.93 5.37 13.02
CA SER A 122 -5.68 4.09 12.36
C SER A 122 -4.30 3.53 12.67
N ILE A 123 -4.09 2.29 12.23
CA ILE A 123 -2.80 1.59 12.19
C ILE A 123 -2.50 1.28 10.73
N ALA A 124 -1.28 1.57 10.28
CA ALA A 124 -0.81 1.26 8.94
C ALA A 124 0.40 0.32 8.98
N TRP A 125 0.30 -0.81 8.29
CA TRP A 125 1.45 -1.67 8.03
C TRP A 125 2.06 -1.29 6.68
N THR A 126 3.32 -0.89 6.71
CA THR A 126 3.98 -0.10 5.64
C THR A 126 5.51 -0.25 5.68
N TYR A 127 6.23 0.62 4.95
CA TYR A 127 7.69 0.65 4.75
C TYR A 127 8.26 -0.49 3.90
N ASN A 128 7.85 -1.74 4.17
CA ASN A 128 8.18 -2.89 3.35
C ASN A 128 6.90 -3.50 2.73
N GLU A 129 6.65 -4.80 2.90
CA GLU A 129 5.43 -5.45 2.41
C GLU A 129 4.65 -6.09 3.57
N PRO A 130 3.44 -5.60 3.91
CA PRO A 130 2.68 -6.14 5.03
C PRO A 130 2.18 -7.57 4.83
N THR A 131 1.96 -8.03 3.59
CA THR A 131 1.48 -9.38 3.29
C THR A 131 2.35 -10.47 3.91
N ILE A 132 3.68 -10.29 3.92
CA ILE A 132 4.61 -11.30 4.47
C ILE A 132 4.54 -11.41 6.00
N TRP A 133 3.82 -10.48 6.64
CA TRP A 133 3.61 -10.36 8.07
C TRP A 133 2.16 -10.71 8.49
N HIS A 134 1.45 -11.41 7.60
CA HIS A 134 0.06 -11.85 7.68
C HIS A 134 -0.46 -12.12 9.08
N GLU A 135 0.11 -13.09 9.79
CA GLU A 135 -0.41 -13.60 11.06
C GLU A 135 -0.44 -12.50 12.14
N TYR A 136 0.64 -11.73 12.23
CA TYR A 136 0.77 -10.66 13.22
C TYR A 136 -0.18 -9.49 12.91
N THR A 137 -0.24 -9.08 11.65
CA THR A 137 -1.11 -7.97 11.23
C THR A 137 -2.58 -8.33 11.31
N ARG A 138 -2.98 -9.58 10.99
CA ARG A 138 -4.36 -10.07 11.14
C ARG A 138 -4.82 -10.03 12.59
N GLU A 139 -4.01 -10.58 13.50
CA GLU A 139 -4.31 -10.58 14.94
C GLU A 139 -4.40 -9.16 15.50
N MET A 140 -3.45 -8.29 15.12
CA MET A 140 -3.44 -6.90 15.54
C MET A 140 -4.61 -6.10 14.98
N ALA A 141 -4.96 -6.32 13.71
CA ALA A 141 -6.10 -5.69 13.07
C ALA A 141 -7.42 -6.05 13.76
N ALA A 142 -7.63 -7.32 14.08
CA ALA A 142 -8.82 -7.76 14.82
C ALA A 142 -8.99 -7.01 16.16
N ARG A 143 -7.89 -6.84 16.91
CA ARG A 143 -7.91 -6.14 18.20
C ARG A 143 -7.98 -4.62 18.07
N ALA A 144 -7.36 -4.06 17.05
CA ALA A 144 -7.40 -2.62 16.76
C ALA A 144 -8.84 -2.19 16.39
N ARG A 145 -9.50 -2.94 15.51
CA ARG A 145 -10.88 -2.68 15.08
C ARG A 145 -11.88 -2.77 16.23
N ALA A 146 -11.71 -3.73 17.13
CA ALA A 146 -12.54 -3.85 18.34
C ALA A 146 -12.44 -2.61 19.25
N LYS A 147 -11.43 -1.76 19.06
CA LYS A 147 -11.22 -0.49 19.79
C LYS A 147 -11.42 0.76 18.92
N GLY A 148 -12.04 0.62 17.75
CA GLY A 148 -12.38 1.74 16.86
C GLY A 148 -11.22 2.31 16.04
N LEU A 149 -10.06 1.63 16.00
CA LEU A 149 -8.96 2.02 15.12
C LEU A 149 -9.19 1.49 13.71
N GLY A 150 -8.98 2.36 12.72
CA GLY A 150 -8.87 1.93 11.33
C GLY A 150 -7.65 1.07 11.08
N THR A 151 -7.69 0.21 10.07
CA THR A 151 -6.61 -0.73 9.74
C THR A 151 -6.26 -0.63 8.26
N VAL A 152 -4.97 -0.44 7.97
CA VAL A 152 -4.49 -0.05 6.65
C VAL A 152 -3.34 -0.94 6.21
N TYR A 153 -3.43 -1.46 4.99
CA TYR A 153 -2.28 -1.98 4.26
C TYR A 153 -1.76 -0.94 3.28
N VAL A 154 -0.44 -0.70 3.30
CA VAL A 154 0.31 0.00 2.24
C VAL A 154 1.20 -1.05 1.59
N THR A 155 0.79 -1.54 0.43
CA THR A 155 1.25 -2.83 -0.12
C THR A 155 1.56 -2.75 -1.60
N ASN A 156 2.42 -3.64 -2.07
CA ASN A 156 2.65 -3.90 -3.49
C ASN A 156 1.56 -4.76 -4.15
N GLY A 157 0.57 -5.23 -3.39
CA GLY A 157 -0.57 -5.97 -3.92
C GLY A 157 -0.30 -7.43 -4.28
N TYR A 158 0.87 -7.99 -3.99
CA TYR A 158 1.21 -9.34 -4.46
C TYR A 158 0.71 -10.48 -3.56
N ILE A 159 -0.40 -10.26 -2.87
CA ILE A 159 -1.10 -11.22 -2.02
C ILE A 159 -1.95 -12.17 -2.88
N THR A 160 -2.04 -13.44 -2.50
CA THR A 160 -2.95 -14.38 -3.20
C THR A 160 -4.41 -14.10 -2.85
N PRO A 161 -5.37 -14.49 -3.71
CA PRO A 161 -6.78 -14.28 -3.42
C PRO A 161 -7.26 -14.88 -2.10
N GLU A 162 -6.76 -16.06 -1.74
CA GLU A 162 -7.16 -16.76 -0.52
C GLU A 162 -6.66 -16.03 0.74
N ALA A 163 -5.42 -15.53 0.72
CA ALA A 163 -4.85 -14.76 1.82
C ALA A 163 -5.51 -13.38 1.96
N LEU A 164 -5.86 -12.72 0.85
CA LEU A 164 -6.58 -11.45 0.90
C LEU A 164 -8.02 -11.63 1.43
N ALA A 165 -8.68 -12.74 1.07
CA ALA A 165 -10.00 -13.06 1.61
C ALA A 165 -9.96 -13.21 3.14
N GLU A 166 -8.89 -13.79 3.69
CA GLU A 166 -8.68 -13.88 5.14
C GLU A 166 -8.43 -12.52 5.79
N MET A 167 -7.74 -11.60 5.12
CA MET A 167 -7.52 -10.24 5.61
C MET A 167 -8.74 -9.31 5.45
N THR A 168 -9.68 -9.68 4.58
CA THR A 168 -10.87 -8.87 4.25
C THR A 168 -11.64 -8.33 5.46
N PRO A 169 -12.04 -9.15 6.45
CA PRO A 169 -12.77 -8.66 7.63
C PRO A 169 -11.91 -7.79 8.58
N HIS A 170 -10.61 -7.68 8.30
CA HIS A 170 -9.63 -7.04 9.17
C HIS A 170 -9.06 -5.74 8.60
N LEU A 171 -9.22 -5.46 7.31
CA LEU A 171 -8.70 -4.24 6.68
C LEU A 171 -9.83 -3.29 6.30
N GLU A 172 -9.62 -2.01 6.56
CA GLU A 172 -10.53 -0.95 6.14
C GLU A 172 -10.02 -0.21 4.90
N ALA A 173 -8.70 -0.02 4.79
CA ALA A 173 -8.10 0.59 3.61
C ALA A 173 -6.96 -0.26 3.04
N TYR A 174 -6.90 -0.29 1.72
CA TYR A 174 -5.93 -1.03 0.93
C TYR A 174 -5.29 -0.08 -0.08
N ARG A 175 -4.17 0.53 0.32
CA ARG A 175 -3.39 1.40 -0.55
C ARG A 175 -2.38 0.53 -1.30
N VAL A 176 -2.50 0.49 -2.61
CA VAL A 176 -1.75 -0.44 -3.46
C VAL A 176 -0.83 0.29 -4.44
N ASP A 177 0.41 -0.19 -4.56
CA ASP A 177 1.33 0.24 -5.61
C ASP A 177 1.08 -0.53 -6.92
N ILE A 178 0.43 0.11 -7.90
CA ILE A 178 0.45 -0.35 -9.29
C ILE A 178 1.66 0.32 -9.95
N LYS A 179 2.78 -0.38 -9.97
CA LYS A 179 4.10 0.22 -10.25
C LYS A 179 4.32 0.53 -11.72
N ALA A 180 3.60 -0.12 -12.61
CA ALA A 180 3.57 0.10 -14.05
C ALA A 180 2.33 -0.61 -14.61
N PHE A 181 2.01 -0.41 -15.89
CA PHE A 181 0.95 -1.16 -16.55
C PHE A 181 1.47 -2.14 -17.61
N THR A 182 2.71 -2.59 -17.42
CA THR A 182 3.35 -3.59 -18.29
C THR A 182 3.99 -4.70 -17.44
N ASP A 183 3.80 -5.96 -17.85
CA ASP A 183 4.41 -7.10 -17.16
C ASP A 183 5.94 -7.10 -17.28
N ASP A 184 6.49 -6.51 -18.34
CA ASP A 184 7.95 -6.42 -18.51
C ASP A 184 8.62 -5.59 -17.41
N PHE A 185 8.02 -4.45 -17.02
CA PHE A 185 8.51 -3.68 -15.88
C PHE A 185 8.47 -4.53 -14.59
N TYR A 186 7.39 -5.26 -14.36
CA TYR A 186 7.26 -6.11 -13.17
C TYR A 186 8.33 -7.21 -13.14
N ARG A 187 8.56 -7.88 -14.27
CA ARG A 187 9.57 -8.94 -14.37
C ARG A 187 10.99 -8.41 -14.20
N THR A 188 11.32 -7.29 -14.83
CA THR A 188 12.71 -6.79 -14.93
C THR A 188 13.09 -5.83 -13.79
N VAL A 189 12.14 -5.06 -13.26
CA VAL A 189 12.38 -4.06 -12.21
C VAL A 189 11.92 -4.56 -10.85
N CYS A 190 10.80 -5.27 -10.77
CA CYS A 190 10.21 -5.71 -9.49
C CYS A 190 10.49 -7.17 -9.13
N GLY A 191 10.85 -8.02 -10.09
CA GLY A 191 10.97 -9.47 -9.91
C GLY A 191 9.62 -10.14 -9.61
N ALA A 192 8.55 -9.69 -10.27
CA ALA A 192 7.17 -10.13 -10.08
C ALA A 192 6.37 -10.08 -11.40
N HIS A 193 5.04 -10.23 -11.32
CA HIS A 193 4.11 -10.07 -12.45
C HIS A 193 3.03 -9.02 -12.15
N LEU A 194 2.48 -8.40 -13.19
CA LEU A 194 1.44 -7.37 -13.06
C LEU A 194 0.09 -7.97 -12.64
N ASP A 195 -0.36 -9.04 -13.30
CA ASP A 195 -1.71 -9.60 -13.14
C ASP A 195 -2.12 -9.85 -11.68
N PRO A 196 -1.25 -10.42 -10.80
CA PRO A 196 -1.63 -10.65 -9.42
C PRO A 196 -1.89 -9.36 -8.62
N VAL A 197 -1.22 -8.26 -8.97
CA VAL A 197 -1.44 -6.95 -8.35
C VAL A 197 -2.79 -6.38 -8.76
N LEU A 198 -3.13 -6.49 -10.05
CA LEU A 198 -4.44 -6.06 -10.55
C LEU A 198 -5.58 -6.88 -9.94
N ALA A 199 -5.39 -8.20 -9.83
CA ALA A 199 -6.38 -9.10 -9.26
C ALA A 199 -6.64 -8.83 -7.77
N SER A 200 -5.60 -8.64 -6.96
CA SER A 200 -5.76 -8.33 -5.53
C SER A 200 -6.38 -6.95 -5.30
N THR A 201 -6.02 -5.97 -6.13
CA THR A 201 -6.59 -4.62 -6.07
C THR A 201 -8.10 -4.66 -6.34
N LYS A 202 -8.51 -5.35 -7.41
CA LYS A 202 -9.91 -5.54 -7.73
C LYS A 202 -10.66 -6.28 -6.62
N GLN A 203 -10.08 -7.36 -6.09
CA GLN A 203 -10.68 -8.11 -4.99
C GLN A 203 -10.86 -7.25 -3.73
N ALA A 204 -9.88 -6.41 -3.37
CA ALA A 204 -9.97 -5.51 -2.23
C ALA A 204 -11.11 -4.49 -2.41
N TYR A 205 -11.25 -3.92 -3.60
CA TYR A 205 -12.33 -3.00 -3.95
C TYR A 205 -13.71 -3.69 -3.90
N GLU A 206 -13.86 -4.86 -4.54
CA GLU A 206 -15.10 -5.65 -4.54
C GLU A 206 -15.51 -6.12 -3.13
N ALA A 207 -14.53 -6.30 -2.24
CA ALA A 207 -14.75 -6.61 -0.84
C ALA A 207 -15.18 -5.40 0.02
N GLY A 208 -15.26 -4.20 -0.57
CA GLY A 208 -15.71 -2.98 0.10
C GLY A 208 -14.63 -2.26 0.91
N MET A 209 -13.34 -2.58 0.70
CA MET A 209 -12.26 -1.80 1.29
C MET A 209 -12.14 -0.42 0.62
N HIS A 210 -11.65 0.57 1.35
CA HIS A 210 -11.23 1.84 0.75
C HIS A 210 -9.92 1.63 -0.03
N VAL A 211 -9.96 1.78 -1.35
CA VAL A 211 -8.80 1.58 -2.22
C VAL A 211 -8.29 2.92 -2.74
N GLU A 212 -6.98 3.12 -2.68
CA GLU A 212 -6.27 4.17 -3.42
C GLU A 212 -5.05 3.55 -4.09
N THR A 213 -4.76 3.96 -5.32
CA THR A 213 -3.66 3.40 -6.12
C THR A 213 -2.51 4.40 -6.21
N VAL A 214 -1.28 3.89 -6.20
CA VAL A 214 -0.09 4.72 -6.34
C VAL A 214 0.81 4.16 -7.43
N THR A 215 1.26 5.05 -8.32
CA THR A 215 2.24 4.77 -9.35
C THR A 215 3.43 5.71 -9.15
N LEU A 216 4.57 5.15 -8.72
CA LEU A 216 5.84 5.89 -8.69
C LEU A 216 6.35 6.00 -10.12
N VAL A 217 6.31 7.19 -10.70
CA VAL A 217 6.66 7.42 -12.10
C VAL A 217 8.17 7.57 -12.22
N ILE A 218 8.83 6.70 -12.98
CA ILE A 218 10.26 6.63 -13.23
C ILE A 218 10.50 7.01 -14.71
N PRO A 219 11.21 8.12 -14.99
CA PRO A 219 11.43 8.59 -16.35
C PRO A 219 12.07 7.54 -17.26
N GLY A 220 11.48 7.32 -18.43
CA GLY A 220 11.95 6.37 -19.44
C GLY A 220 11.69 4.91 -19.12
N MET A 221 10.89 4.59 -18.09
CA MET A 221 10.64 3.20 -17.68
C MET A 221 9.17 2.84 -17.56
N ASN A 222 8.35 3.70 -16.95
CA ASN A 222 6.91 3.48 -16.78
C ASN A 222 6.10 4.77 -16.99
N ASP A 223 6.66 5.74 -17.72
CA ASP A 223 6.05 7.02 -18.04
C ASP A 223 5.63 7.15 -19.52
N ASP A 224 5.51 6.02 -20.23
CA ASP A 224 4.93 6.00 -21.57
C ASP A 224 3.45 6.44 -21.51
N PRO A 225 3.04 7.41 -22.34
CA PRO A 225 1.68 7.94 -22.30
C PRO A 225 0.58 6.91 -22.52
N GLU A 226 0.78 5.88 -23.35
CA GLU A 226 -0.25 4.86 -23.60
C GLU A 226 -0.32 3.88 -22.43
N ASP A 227 0.82 3.48 -21.83
CA ASP A 227 0.83 2.67 -20.62
C ASP A 227 0.08 3.36 -19.45
N ILE A 228 0.29 4.68 -19.29
CA ILE A 228 -0.44 5.48 -18.29
C ILE A 228 -1.94 5.56 -18.63
N ARG A 229 -2.28 5.68 -19.92
CA ARG A 229 -3.66 5.69 -20.38
C ARG A 229 -4.36 4.37 -20.07
N ASP A 230 -3.71 3.26 -20.35
CA ASP A 230 -4.25 1.92 -20.11
C ASP A 230 -4.41 1.64 -18.61
N LEU A 231 -3.48 2.11 -17.78
CA LEU A 231 -3.63 2.10 -16.32
C LEU A 231 -4.89 2.86 -15.88
N CYS A 232 -5.08 4.09 -16.36
CA CYS A 232 -6.22 4.93 -15.98
C CYS A 232 -7.54 4.30 -16.43
N ARG A 233 -7.60 3.79 -17.67
CA ARG A 233 -8.76 3.05 -18.20
C ARG A 233 -9.08 1.83 -17.36
N TRP A 234 -8.06 1.07 -16.93
CA TRP A 234 -8.25 -0.09 -16.07
C TRP A 234 -8.84 0.32 -14.71
N VAL A 235 -8.29 1.36 -14.05
CA VAL A 235 -8.82 1.85 -12.77
C VAL A 235 -10.27 2.29 -12.92
N VAL A 236 -10.58 3.14 -13.91
CA VAL A 236 -11.95 3.63 -14.13
C VAL A 236 -12.92 2.49 -14.42
N ARG A 237 -12.50 1.50 -15.22
CA ARG A 237 -13.35 0.37 -15.61
C ARG A 237 -13.59 -0.63 -14.46
N GLU A 238 -12.55 -0.99 -13.73
CA GLU A 238 -12.61 -2.06 -12.73
C GLU A 238 -12.94 -1.56 -11.32
N LEU A 239 -12.57 -0.32 -10.99
CA LEU A 239 -12.68 0.25 -9.64
C LEU A 239 -13.54 1.51 -9.59
N GLY A 240 -13.93 2.09 -10.73
CA GLY A 240 -14.74 3.30 -10.81
C GLY A 240 -13.92 4.59 -10.89
N PRO A 241 -14.48 5.65 -11.51
CA PRO A 241 -13.79 6.92 -11.72
C PRO A 241 -13.48 7.69 -10.43
N GLU A 242 -14.14 7.35 -9.33
CA GLU A 242 -13.98 7.97 -8.01
C GLU A 242 -12.76 7.47 -7.22
N VAL A 243 -12.15 6.36 -7.61
CA VAL A 243 -11.00 5.80 -6.89
C VAL A 243 -9.77 6.70 -7.08
N PRO A 244 -9.18 7.23 -5.99
CA PRO A 244 -7.99 8.07 -6.09
C PRO A 244 -6.79 7.35 -6.72
N MET A 245 -6.13 8.07 -7.61
CA MET A 245 -4.86 7.65 -8.22
C MET A 245 -3.77 8.66 -7.89
N HIS A 246 -2.63 8.19 -7.41
CA HIS A 246 -1.48 9.05 -7.10
C HIS A 246 -0.33 8.77 -8.04
N PHE A 247 0.15 9.80 -8.73
CA PHE A 247 1.38 9.76 -9.51
C PHE A 247 2.48 10.44 -8.70
N THR A 248 3.49 9.69 -8.28
CA THR A 248 4.52 10.19 -7.37
C THR A 248 5.88 10.29 -8.05
N ALA A 249 6.65 11.31 -7.69
CA ALA A 249 8.01 11.50 -8.20
C ALA A 249 8.97 10.42 -7.67
N PHE A 250 9.72 9.81 -8.58
CA PHE A 250 10.86 8.96 -8.28
C PHE A 250 12.07 9.79 -7.84
N HIS A 251 12.81 9.24 -6.89
CA HIS A 251 14.12 9.69 -6.45
C HIS A 251 15.14 8.53 -6.66
N PRO A 252 16.38 8.81 -7.09
CA PRO A 252 17.36 7.77 -7.38
C PRO A 252 17.85 7.05 -6.12
N ASP A 253 17.38 5.81 -5.92
CA ASP A 253 17.72 4.96 -4.78
C ASP A 253 18.25 3.59 -5.23
N TYR A 254 18.89 2.88 -4.30
CA TYR A 254 19.29 1.47 -4.43
C TYR A 254 20.08 1.15 -5.71
N HIS A 255 19.50 0.38 -6.64
CA HIS A 255 20.14 -0.04 -7.89
C HIS A 255 19.86 0.89 -9.08
N MET A 256 19.20 2.03 -8.85
CA MET A 256 18.77 2.97 -9.90
C MET A 256 19.31 4.38 -9.67
N ARG A 257 20.54 4.48 -9.15
CA ARG A 257 21.22 5.76 -8.88
C ARG A 257 21.56 6.58 -10.14
N ASP A 258 21.63 5.93 -11.30
CA ASP A 258 21.95 6.56 -12.58
C ASP A 258 20.71 7.06 -13.35
N THR A 259 19.49 6.79 -12.84
CA THR A 259 18.24 7.29 -13.40
C THR A 259 17.93 8.67 -12.79
N PRO A 260 17.56 9.71 -13.55
CA PRO A 260 17.25 11.02 -12.98
C PRO A 260 15.94 10.98 -12.17
N ALA A 261 15.84 11.87 -11.16
CA ALA A 261 14.58 12.10 -10.46
C ALA A 261 13.49 12.59 -11.43
N THR A 262 12.22 12.28 -11.13
CA THR A 262 11.10 12.60 -12.02
C THR A 262 10.87 14.10 -12.11
N PRO A 263 10.96 14.70 -13.31
CA PRO A 263 10.56 16.08 -13.50
C PRO A 263 9.06 16.26 -13.24
N VAL A 264 8.67 17.37 -12.60
CA VAL A 264 7.25 17.70 -12.33
C VAL A 264 6.42 17.66 -13.62
N ALA A 265 6.97 18.13 -14.74
CA ALA A 265 6.31 18.10 -16.04
C ALA A 265 5.95 16.69 -16.53
N VAL A 266 6.63 15.63 -16.07
CA VAL A 266 6.25 14.24 -16.37
C VAL A 266 5.00 13.86 -15.58
N LEU A 267 4.95 14.22 -14.31
CA LEU A 267 3.79 13.97 -13.46
C LEU A 267 2.56 14.76 -13.92
N GLU A 268 2.73 16.02 -14.32
CA GLU A 268 1.65 16.84 -14.89
C GLU A 268 1.03 16.19 -16.13
N ARG A 269 1.83 15.53 -16.98
CA ARG A 269 1.30 14.75 -18.11
C ARG A 269 0.50 13.54 -17.64
N CYS A 270 0.99 12.77 -16.66
CA CYS A 270 0.23 11.65 -16.11
C CYS A 270 -1.11 12.11 -15.51
N HIS A 271 -1.11 13.24 -14.79
CA HIS A 271 -2.31 13.85 -14.24
C HIS A 271 -3.29 14.27 -15.35
N ALA A 272 -2.81 14.90 -16.42
CA ALA A 272 -3.65 15.28 -17.56
C ALA A 272 -4.29 14.05 -18.25
N ILE A 273 -3.50 13.01 -18.53
CA ILE A 273 -4.00 11.74 -19.10
C ILE A 273 -5.08 11.13 -18.19
N ALA A 274 -4.84 11.07 -16.88
CA ALA A 274 -5.81 10.53 -15.94
C ALA A 274 -7.15 11.31 -15.97
N ARG A 275 -7.09 12.64 -16.06
CA ARG A 275 -8.30 13.47 -16.20
C ARG A 275 -9.03 13.22 -17.52
N GLU A 276 -8.29 13.08 -18.63
CA GLU A 276 -8.83 12.77 -19.95
C GLU A 276 -9.54 11.41 -19.98
N GLU A 277 -8.99 10.39 -19.31
CA GLU A 277 -9.59 9.05 -19.20
C GLU A 277 -10.71 8.96 -18.14
N GLY A 278 -11.05 10.07 -17.47
CA GLY A 278 -12.21 10.15 -16.58
C GLY A 278 -11.93 9.90 -15.09
N VAL A 279 -10.66 9.85 -14.67
CA VAL A 279 -10.30 9.78 -13.24
C VAL A 279 -10.70 11.10 -12.56
N GLN A 280 -11.53 11.01 -11.53
CA GLN A 280 -12.05 12.18 -10.81
C GLN A 280 -11.00 12.79 -9.89
N TYR A 281 -10.17 11.94 -9.26
CA TYR A 281 -9.19 12.35 -8.25
C TYR A 281 -7.76 11.85 -8.57
N PRO A 282 -7.14 12.35 -9.65
CA PRO A 282 -5.72 12.14 -9.88
C PRO A 282 -4.91 13.13 -9.04
N TYR A 283 -3.94 12.62 -8.29
CA TYR A 283 -3.07 13.38 -7.41
C TYR A 283 -1.62 13.32 -7.85
N LEU A 284 -0.88 14.40 -7.60
CA LEU A 284 0.58 14.39 -7.65
C LEU A 284 1.15 14.27 -6.25
N GLY A 285 2.09 13.37 -6.04
CA GLY A 285 2.81 13.22 -4.77
C GLY A 285 4.32 13.35 -4.92
N ASN A 286 5.02 13.52 -3.80
CA ASN A 286 6.45 13.86 -3.76
C ASN A 286 6.81 15.13 -4.55
N VAL A 287 5.87 16.06 -4.65
CA VAL A 287 6.07 17.40 -5.21
C VAL A 287 5.69 18.42 -4.15
N PHE A 288 6.43 19.52 -4.02
CA PHE A 288 6.13 20.54 -3.01
C PHE A 288 5.19 21.60 -3.57
N SER A 289 4.20 22.02 -2.76
CA SER A 289 3.31 23.16 -3.04
C SER A 289 2.67 23.17 -4.44
N HIS A 290 2.22 22.00 -4.91
CA HIS A 290 1.61 21.83 -6.24
C HIS A 290 0.09 21.69 -6.12
N PRO A 291 -0.72 22.44 -6.91
CA PRO A 291 -2.19 22.43 -6.80
C PRO A 291 -2.84 21.04 -6.97
N ALA A 292 -2.24 20.17 -7.79
CA ALA A 292 -2.70 18.78 -7.98
C ALA A 292 -2.51 17.86 -6.74
N GLN A 293 -2.06 18.38 -5.59
CA GLN A 293 -2.13 17.68 -4.30
C GLN A 293 -3.47 17.92 -3.57
N HIS A 294 -4.19 18.96 -3.96
CA HIS A 294 -5.42 19.37 -3.30
C HIS A 294 -6.60 18.52 -3.77
N THR A 295 -7.55 18.26 -2.87
CA THR A 295 -8.83 17.65 -3.27
C THR A 295 -9.77 18.74 -3.74
N HIS A 296 -10.27 18.59 -4.97
CA HIS A 296 -11.31 19.43 -5.56
C HIS A 296 -12.60 18.63 -5.73
N CYS A 297 -13.75 19.30 -5.67
CA CYS A 297 -15.03 18.66 -5.97
C CYS A 297 -15.07 18.25 -7.45
N HIS A 298 -15.29 16.97 -7.73
CA HIS A 298 -15.38 16.47 -9.10
C HIS A 298 -16.57 17.08 -9.89
N ALA A 299 -17.63 17.52 -9.19
CA ALA A 299 -18.82 18.10 -9.82
C ALA A 299 -18.71 19.60 -10.11
N CYS A 300 -18.18 20.41 -9.18
CA CYS A 300 -18.17 21.88 -9.32
C CYS A 300 -16.77 22.51 -9.32
N GLY A 301 -15.71 21.73 -9.10
CA GLY A 301 -14.32 22.22 -9.08
C GLY A 301 -13.89 22.96 -7.80
N ALA A 302 -14.80 23.20 -6.85
CA ALA A 302 -14.48 23.89 -5.60
C ALA A 302 -13.37 23.17 -4.83
N LEU A 303 -12.44 23.94 -4.25
CA LEU A 303 -11.40 23.42 -3.37
C LEU A 303 -12.04 22.87 -2.08
N LEU A 304 -11.73 21.61 -1.75
CA LEU A 304 -12.31 20.90 -0.61
C LEU A 304 -11.29 20.71 0.52
N ILE A 305 -10.09 20.25 0.16
CA ILE A 305 -8.99 20.00 1.07
C ILE A 305 -7.71 20.53 0.42
N GLU A 306 -7.10 21.50 1.08
CA GLU A 306 -5.77 22.00 0.73
C GLU A 306 -4.71 21.09 1.36
N ARG A 307 -3.63 20.82 0.64
CA ARG A 307 -2.51 20.00 1.11
C ARG A 307 -1.19 20.65 0.77
N ASP A 308 -0.26 20.62 1.72
CA ASP A 308 1.14 20.96 1.48
C ASP A 308 2.02 19.96 2.22
N ALA A 309 2.90 19.30 1.48
CA ALA A 309 3.64 18.13 1.94
C ALA A 309 2.72 17.08 2.59
N PHE A 310 2.83 16.88 3.91
CA PHE A 310 2.03 15.90 4.65
C PHE A 310 0.99 16.54 5.58
N HIS A 311 0.73 17.84 5.42
CA HIS A 311 -0.31 18.55 6.14
C HIS A 311 -1.52 18.76 5.25
N SER A 312 -2.71 18.63 5.83
CA SER A 312 -3.96 18.91 5.14
C SER A 312 -4.85 19.83 5.94
N ARG A 313 -5.64 20.64 5.24
CA ARG A 313 -6.62 21.55 5.81
C ARG A 313 -7.91 21.45 5.03
N THR A 314 -8.97 21.03 5.71
CA THR A 314 -10.32 21.01 5.14
C THR A 314 -10.87 22.43 5.04
N VAL A 315 -11.29 22.84 3.85
CA VAL A 315 -11.77 24.20 3.57
C VAL A 315 -13.18 24.25 2.96
N GLY A 316 -13.59 23.18 2.25
CA GLY A 316 -14.85 23.16 1.49
C GLY A 316 -15.64 21.86 1.61
N LEU A 317 -15.36 21.06 2.65
CA LEU A 317 -15.96 19.74 2.86
C LEU A 317 -16.56 19.64 4.26
N GLU A 318 -17.82 19.22 4.33
CA GLU A 318 -18.52 18.98 5.59
C GLU A 318 -19.27 17.65 5.51
N ASN A 319 -19.04 16.74 6.47
CA ASN A 319 -19.67 15.41 6.53
C ASN A 319 -19.57 14.61 5.21
N GLY A 320 -18.45 14.74 4.50
CA GLY A 320 -18.23 14.10 3.20
C GLY A 320 -18.96 14.75 2.04
N ARG A 321 -19.49 15.97 2.19
CA ARG A 321 -20.20 16.70 1.14
C ARG A 321 -19.52 18.03 0.84
N CYS A 322 -19.49 18.40 -0.43
CA CYS A 322 -18.99 19.70 -0.87
C CYS A 322 -19.90 20.81 -0.33
N THR A 323 -19.33 21.81 0.34
CA THR A 323 -20.09 22.94 0.89
C THR A 323 -20.60 23.91 -0.18
N ALA A 324 -20.04 23.86 -1.41
CA ALA A 324 -20.44 24.72 -2.51
C ALA A 324 -21.62 24.19 -3.35
N CYS A 325 -21.66 22.88 -3.63
CA CYS A 325 -22.71 22.28 -4.47
C CYS A 325 -23.49 21.13 -3.82
N GLY A 326 -23.08 20.68 -2.62
CA GLY A 326 -23.73 19.58 -1.92
C GLY A 326 -23.37 18.17 -2.43
N GLU A 327 -22.48 18.05 -3.42
CA GLU A 327 -22.06 16.75 -3.96
C GLU A 327 -21.40 15.88 -2.88
N THR A 328 -21.69 14.57 -2.90
CA THR A 328 -21.05 13.63 -1.97
C THR A 328 -19.68 13.24 -2.51
N ILE A 329 -18.65 13.34 -1.68
CA ILE A 329 -17.26 13.06 -2.05
C ILE A 329 -16.89 11.65 -1.57
N PRO A 330 -16.58 10.71 -2.49
CA PRO A 330 -16.30 9.32 -2.14
C PRO A 330 -15.13 9.17 -1.14
N GLY A 331 -15.28 8.26 -0.17
CA GLY A 331 -14.33 8.02 0.92
C GLY A 331 -14.36 9.05 2.06
N MET A 332 -14.99 10.21 1.87
CA MET A 332 -14.85 11.36 2.78
C MET A 332 -15.94 11.50 3.85
N ALA A 333 -16.86 10.53 3.94
CA ALA A 333 -17.84 10.52 5.02
C ALA A 333 -17.12 10.22 6.35
N GLY A 334 -17.31 11.08 7.36
CA GLY A 334 -16.68 10.87 8.67
C GLY A 334 -17.09 9.52 9.25
N LYS A 335 -16.12 8.77 9.81
CA LYS A 335 -16.45 7.66 10.70
C LYS A 335 -17.25 8.24 11.87
N ARG A 336 -18.51 7.83 12.01
CA ARG A 336 -19.27 8.09 13.24
C ARG A 336 -18.45 7.46 14.37
N GLY A 337 -18.01 8.30 15.30
CA GLY A 337 -17.20 7.89 16.45
C GLY A 337 -17.94 6.93 17.37
#